data_AF-A0A9W6YLJ8-F1
#
_entry.id   AF-A0A9W6YLJ8-F1
#
_cell.length_a   1.000
_cell.length_b   1.000
_cell.length_c   1.000
_cell.angle_alpha   90.00
_cell.angle_beta   90.00
_cell.angle_gamma   90.00
#
_symmetry.space_group_name_H-M   'P 1'
#
loop_
_entity.id
_entity.type
_entity.pdbx_description
1 polymer ?
#
loop_
_entity_poly.entity_id
_entity_poly.type
_entity_poly.pdbx_seq_one_letter_code
_entity_poly.pdbx_strand_id
1 'polypeptide(L)'
;MAHWSPLEIADGLNAVMQRILRGAGKQKPATIANVVGYYGGGISLAAVLGFALGKGVEGLWFGIGFGIVATLAAMTFIMLRYWKWDELARDARKRTEH
;
A
#
# COMPACT_ATOMS: atom_id res chain seq x y z
N MET A 1 0.71 -24.38 -0.96
CA MET A 1 0.63 -23.53 0.24
C MET A 1 1.83 -22.59 0.40
N ALA A 2 3.05 -22.91 -0.08
CA ALA A 2 4.22 -22.02 0.02
C ALA A 2 4.25 -20.83 -0.97
N HIS A 3 3.41 -20.82 -2.01
CA HIS A 3 3.40 -19.75 -3.01
C HIS A 3 2.79 -18.43 -2.50
N TRP A 4 2.00 -18.46 -1.41
CA TRP A 4 1.39 -17.28 -0.81
C TRP A 4 2.26 -16.63 0.27
N SER A 5 3.23 -17.36 0.82
CA SER A 5 4.09 -16.88 1.91
C SER A 5 4.83 -15.57 1.61
N PRO A 6 5.28 -15.28 0.37
CA PRO A 6 5.87 -13.98 0.05
C PRO A 6 4.87 -12.81 0.12
N LEU A 7 3.58 -13.05 -0.11
CA LEU A 7 2.55 -12.02 0.00
C LEU A 7 2.33 -11.59 1.45
N GLU A 8 2.46 -12.50 2.40
CA GLU A 8 2.38 -12.19 3.84
C GLU A 8 3.48 -11.21 4.25
N ILE A 9 4.69 -11.36 3.70
CA ILE A 9 5.79 -10.41 3.94
C ILE A 9 5.43 -9.04 3.37
N ALA A 10 4.93 -8.99 2.13
CA ALA A 10 4.52 -7.74 1.49
C ALA A 10 3.35 -7.06 2.24
N ASP A 11 2.40 -7.82 2.76
CA ASP A 11 1.28 -7.31 3.56
C ASP A 11 1.77 -6.73 4.89
N GLY A 12 2.69 -7.44 5.57
CA GLY A 12 3.36 -6.94 6.76
C GLY A 12 4.08 -5.60 6.51
N LEU A 13 4.83 -5.48 5.41
CA LEU A 13 5.48 -4.22 5.02
C LEU A 13 4.45 -3.13 4.71
N ASN A 14 3.37 -3.46 4.02
CA ASN A 14 2.30 -2.52 3.69
C ASN A 14 1.65 -1.98 4.98
N ALA A 15 1.35 -2.86 5.94
CA ALA A 15 0.81 -2.49 7.24
C ALA A 15 1.76 -1.56 8.02
N VAL A 16 3.07 -1.82 8.00
CA VAL A 16 4.07 -0.94 8.61
C VAL A 16 4.09 0.41 7.92
N MET A 17 4.14 0.47 6.58
CA MET A 17 4.16 1.75 5.87
C MET A 17 2.91 2.59 6.13
N GLN A 18 1.72 1.98 6.12
CA GLN A 18 0.49 2.68 6.46
C GLN A 18 0.55 3.31 7.88
N ARG A 19 1.15 2.61 8.85
CA ARG A 19 1.33 3.14 10.22
C ARG A 19 2.33 4.30 10.24
N ILE A 20 3.44 4.22 9.51
CA ILE A 20 4.43 5.30 9.43
C ILE A 20 3.79 6.56 8.84
N LEU A 21 3.08 6.44 7.71
CA LEU A 21 2.40 7.58 7.08
C LEU A 21 1.32 8.19 8.00
N ARG A 22 0.61 7.35 8.75
CA ARG A 22 -0.36 7.81 9.76
C ARG A 22 0.32 8.56 10.92
N GLY A 23 1.41 8.04 11.46
CA GLY A 23 2.19 8.67 12.53
C GLY A 23 2.83 9.99 12.12
N ALA A 24 3.25 10.10 10.85
CA ALA A 24 3.76 11.33 10.26
C ALA A 24 2.68 12.41 10.02
N GLY A 25 1.39 12.05 10.11
CA GLY A 25 0.27 12.93 9.75
C GLY A 25 0.08 13.09 8.23
N LYS A 26 0.71 12.22 7.42
CA LYS A 26 0.61 12.20 5.95
C LYS A 26 -0.31 11.07 5.49
N GLN A 27 -1.53 11.05 6.03
CA GLN A 27 -2.51 9.98 5.79
C GLN A 27 -3.14 10.08 4.39
N LYS A 28 -3.39 11.31 3.90
CA LYS A 28 -4.07 11.54 2.62
C LYS A 28 -3.37 10.87 1.43
N PRO A 29 -2.04 11.03 1.21
CA PRO A 29 -1.33 10.33 0.15
C PRO A 29 -1.42 8.80 0.28
N ALA A 30 -1.37 8.30 1.52
CA ALA A 30 -1.50 6.88 1.83
C ALA A 30 -2.86 6.32 1.38
N THR A 31 -3.94 7.03 1.70
CA THR A 31 -5.30 6.65 1.32
C THR A 31 -5.49 6.67 -0.19
N ILE A 32 -5.00 7.71 -0.88
CA ILE A 32 -5.09 7.81 -2.33
C ILE A 32 -4.35 6.65 -3.00
N ALA A 33 -3.12 6.36 -2.56
CA ALA A 33 -2.33 5.25 -3.09
C ALA A 33 -3.03 3.90 -2.89
N ASN A 34 -3.64 3.68 -1.72
CA ASN A 34 -4.37 2.46 -1.41
C ASN A 34 -5.63 2.31 -2.30
N VAL A 35 -6.42 3.38 -2.44
CA VAL A 35 -7.61 3.36 -3.32
C VAL A 35 -7.22 3.07 -4.76
N VAL A 36 -6.20 3.75 -5.29
CA VAL A 36 -5.75 3.52 -6.68
C VAL A 36 -5.18 2.13 -6.86
N GLY A 37 -4.35 1.67 -5.92
CA GLY A 37 -3.71 0.35 -5.97
C GLY A 37 -4.70 -0.81 -5.90
N TYR A 38 -5.63 -0.78 -4.95
CA TYR A 38 -6.62 -1.85 -4.78
C TYR A 38 -7.80 -1.72 -5.74
N TYR A 39 -8.45 -0.56 -5.81
CA TYR A 39 -9.67 -0.42 -6.61
C TYR A 39 -9.37 -0.26 -8.09
N GLY A 40 -8.33 0.50 -8.45
CA GLY A 40 -7.94 0.69 -9.84
C GLY A 40 -7.20 -0.53 -10.40
N GLY A 41 -6.13 -0.95 -9.72
CA GLY A 41 -5.28 -2.05 -10.18
C GLY A 41 -5.77 -3.43 -9.73
N GLY A 42 -5.87 -3.64 -8.42
CA GLY A 42 -6.13 -4.95 -7.81
C GLY A 42 -7.44 -5.59 -8.25
N ILE A 43 -8.55 -4.85 -8.22
CA ILE A 43 -9.88 -5.34 -8.64
C ILE A 43 -9.89 -5.63 -10.14
N SER A 44 -9.33 -4.76 -10.98
CA SER A 44 -9.25 -4.99 -12.42
C SER A 44 -8.44 -6.25 -12.75
N LEU A 45 -7.28 -6.43 -12.09
CA LEU A 45 -6.44 -7.60 -12.30
C LEU A 45 -7.11 -8.87 -11.77
N ALA A 46 -7.78 -8.80 -10.61
CA ALA A 46 -8.54 -9.89 -10.03
C ALA A 46 -9.69 -10.33 -10.94
N ALA A 47 -10.39 -9.38 -11.55
CA ALA A 47 -11.49 -9.66 -12.48
C ALA A 47 -10.98 -10.34 -13.76
N VAL A 48 -9.89 -9.83 -14.35
CA VAL A 48 -9.29 -10.42 -15.54
C VAL A 48 -8.74 -11.81 -15.25
N LEU A 49 -7.96 -11.99 -14.19
CA LEU A 49 -7.36 -13.29 -13.87
C LEU A 49 -8.39 -14.32 -13.38
N GLY A 50 -9.34 -13.89 -12.56
CA GLY A 50 -10.36 -14.75 -11.98
C GLY A 50 -11.40 -15.22 -13.00
N PHE A 51 -11.93 -14.29 -13.81
CA PHE A 51 -13.02 -14.59 -14.74
C PHE A 51 -12.55 -14.79 -16.18
N ALA A 52 -11.66 -13.93 -16.70
CA ALA A 52 -11.27 -14.00 -18.12
C ALA A 52 -10.23 -15.12 -18.38
N LEU A 53 -9.28 -15.33 -17.47
CA LEU A 53 -8.32 -16.44 -17.56
C LEU A 53 -8.78 -17.74 -16.87
N GLY A 54 -9.99 -17.76 -16.30
CA GLY A 54 -10.56 -18.95 -15.67
C GLY A 54 -9.81 -19.47 -14.44
N LYS A 55 -8.91 -18.66 -13.84
CA LYS A 55 -8.14 -19.08 -12.65
C LYS A 55 -8.95 -19.04 -11.35
N GLY A 56 -10.21 -18.59 -11.40
CA GLY A 56 -11.14 -18.60 -10.27
C GLY A 56 -10.55 -17.93 -9.03
N VAL A 57 -10.45 -18.69 -7.93
CA VAL A 57 -9.99 -18.20 -6.62
C VAL A 57 -8.51 -17.80 -6.66
N GLU A 58 -7.65 -18.52 -7.37
CA GLU A 58 -6.22 -18.17 -7.46
C GLU A 58 -6.02 -16.82 -8.15
N GLY A 59 -6.78 -16.55 -9.21
CA GLY A 59 -6.74 -15.27 -9.91
C GLY A 59 -7.13 -14.09 -9.02
N LEU A 60 -8.07 -14.31 -8.10
CA LEU A 60 -8.50 -13.32 -7.12
C LEU A 60 -7.37 -13.00 -6.12
N TRP A 61 -6.70 -14.03 -5.60
CA TRP A 61 -5.57 -13.87 -4.69
C TRP A 61 -4.39 -13.16 -5.35
N PHE A 62 -4.08 -13.45 -6.62
CA PHE A 62 -3.06 -12.71 -7.36
C PHE A 62 -3.42 -11.24 -7.55
N GLY A 63 -4.69 -10.91 -7.79
CA GLY A 63 -5.14 -9.52 -7.87
C GLY A 63 -5.00 -8.76 -6.54
N ILE A 64 -5.32 -9.41 -5.41
CA ILE A 64 -5.11 -8.85 -4.07
C ILE A 64 -3.62 -8.64 -3.80
N GLY A 65 -2.78 -9.64 -4.10
CA GLY A 65 -1.33 -9.55 -3.95
C GLY A 65 -0.73 -8.41 -4.77
N PHE A 66 -1.20 -8.22 -6.01
CA PHE A 66 -0.80 -7.10 -6.85
C PHE A 66 -1.21 -5.76 -6.23
N GLY A 67 -2.43 -5.64 -5.69
CA GLY A 67 -2.89 -4.44 -4.98
C GLY A 67 -2.01 -4.08 -3.77
N ILE A 68 -1.62 -5.07 -2.97
CA ILE A 68 -0.71 -4.90 -1.82
C ILE A 68 0.65 -4.35 -2.28
N VAL A 69 1.25 -5.00 -3.27
CA VAL A 69 2.59 -4.64 -3.78
C VAL A 69 2.57 -3.27 -4.46
N ALA A 70 1.55 -2.98 -5.27
CA ALA A 70 1.40 -1.69 -5.94
C ALA A 70 1.24 -0.55 -4.92
N THR A 71 0.40 -0.76 -3.89
CA THR A 71 0.21 0.23 -2.83
C THR A 71 1.49 0.44 -2.02
N LEU A 72 2.20 -0.63 -1.67
CA LEU A 72 3.46 -0.56 -0.94
C LEU A 72 4.54 0.19 -1.76
N ALA A 73 4.67 -0.12 -3.05
CA ALA A 73 5.60 0.55 -3.94
C ALA A 73 5.28 2.04 -4.08
N ALA A 74 4.02 2.40 -4.26
CA ALA A 74 3.58 3.79 -4.34
C ALA A 74 3.87 4.57 -3.04
N MET A 75 3.56 3.99 -1.87
CA MET A 75 3.85 4.61 -0.58
C MET A 75 5.36 4.78 -0.37
N THR A 76 6.15 3.76 -0.71
CA THR A 76 7.62 3.81 -0.59
C THR A 76 8.20 4.88 -1.51
N PHE A 77 7.70 4.99 -2.74
CA PHE A 77 8.12 6.02 -3.69
C PHE A 77 7.80 7.44 -3.18
N ILE A 78 6.59 7.65 -2.65
CA ILE A 78 6.20 8.93 -2.04
C ILE A 78 7.11 9.27 -0.87
N MET A 79 7.43 8.29 -0.03
CA MET A 79 8.38 8.47 1.07
C MET A 79 9.76 8.85 0.56
N LEU A 80 10.35 8.08 -0.33
CA LEU A 80 11.71 8.37 -0.80
C LEU A 80 11.82 9.72 -1.52
N ARG A 81 10.77 10.16 -2.23
CA ARG A 81 10.83 11.36 -3.07
C ARG A 81 10.48 12.66 -2.34
N TYR A 82 9.56 12.61 -1.39
CA TYR A 82 8.95 13.80 -0.78
C TYR A 82 9.15 13.92 0.74
N TRP A 83 9.78 12.93 1.37
CA TRP A 83 9.92 12.90 2.82
C TRP A 83 11.17 13.64 3.29
N LYS A 84 10.96 14.81 3.89
CA LYS A 84 12.01 15.56 4.60
C LYS A 84 11.84 15.36 6.09
N TRP A 85 12.74 14.59 6.69
CA TRP A 85 12.70 14.26 8.12
C TRP A 85 12.72 15.50 9.02
N ASP A 86 13.49 16.54 8.66
CA ASP A 86 13.54 17.79 9.41
C ASP A 86 12.19 18.52 9.42
N GLU A 87 11.46 18.47 8.31
CA GLU A 87 10.15 19.11 8.20
C GLU A 87 9.11 18.37 9.04
N LEU A 88 9.16 17.03 9.02
CA LEU A 88 8.31 16.19 9.85
C LEU A 88 8.59 16.35 11.34
N ALA A 89 9.85 16.47 11.75
CA ALA A 89 10.23 16.73 13.14
C ALA A 89 9.72 18.11 13.60
N ARG A 90 9.84 19.14 12.76
CA ARG A 90 9.27 20.47 13.04
C ARG A 90 7.74 20.43 13.13
N ASP A 91 7.07 19.76 12.21
CA ASP A 91 5.61 19.59 12.22
C ASP A 91 5.14 18.86 13.47
N ALA A 92 5.84 17.81 13.90
CA ALA A 92 5.54 17.08 15.12
C ALA A 92 5.67 17.99 16.35
N ARG A 93 6.75 18.76 16.46
CA ARG A 93 6.99 19.68 17.58
C ARG A 93 5.93 20.78 17.66
N LYS A 94 5.54 21.37 16.52
CA LYS A 94 4.46 22.36 16.44
C LYS A 94 3.10 21.80 16.90
N ARG A 95 2.82 20.51 16.65
CA ARG A 95 1.57 19.86 17.10
C ARG A 95 1.52 19.64 18.61
N THR A 96 2.67 19.59 19.28
CA THR A 96 2.77 19.36 20.74
C THR A 96 3.02 20.63 21.56
N GLU A 97 3.37 21.74 20.91
CA GLU A 97 3.57 23.06 21.57
C GLU A 97 2.25 23.82 21.81
N HIS A 98 1.10 23.23 21.44
CA HIS A 98 -0.25 23.71 21.73
C HIS A 98 -0.84 23.01 22.95
#